data_AF-A0AAW6LVT6-F1
#
_entry.id   AF-A0AAW6LVT6-F1
#
_cell.length_a   1.000
_cell.length_b   1.000
_cell.length_c   1.000
_cell.angle_alpha   90.00
_cell.angle_beta   90.00
_cell.angle_gamma   90.00
#
_symmetry.space_group_name_H-M   'P 1'
#
loop_
_entity.id
_entity.type
_entity.pdbx_description
1 polymer ?
#
loop_
_entity_poly.entity_id
_entity_poly.type
_entity_poly.pdbx_seq_one_letter_code
_entity_poly.pdbx_strand_id
1 'polypeptide(L)'
;MATKEYPFDPETGSIPRHANKTHTWCPNNPFWAMLKFVDYQPTSKSVRFIFEDSRSKARYNVAPQDMATILEHLKIEQGYVGAYWEAINRGGAFGIRPVIEKVKK
;
A
#
# COMPACT_ATOMS: atom_id res chain seq x y z
N MET A 1 16.92 -19.39 12.83
CA MET A 1 15.95 -19.79 11.79
C MET A 1 14.93 -18.66 11.69
N ALA A 2 14.92 -17.90 10.59
CA ALA A 2 14.12 -16.68 10.48
C ALA A 2 12.78 -17.01 9.79
N THR A 3 11.70 -17.06 10.58
CA THR A 3 10.33 -17.06 10.05
C THR A 3 9.99 -15.63 9.59
N LYS A 4 10.30 -15.35 8.33
CA LYS A 4 9.82 -14.15 7.62
C LYS A 4 8.38 -14.42 7.17
N GLU A 5 7.40 -13.97 7.94
CA GLU A 5 6.00 -14.08 7.54
C GLU A 5 5.32 -12.71 7.54
N TYR A 6 5.32 -12.15 6.34
CA TYR A 6 4.31 -11.32 5.66
C TYR A 6 3.19 -10.59 6.43
N PRO A 7 2.78 -9.38 6.00
CA PRO A 7 1.50 -8.77 6.36
C PRO A 7 0.34 -9.36 5.53
N PHE A 8 0.41 -10.64 5.18
CA PHE A 8 -0.64 -11.37 4.46
C PHE A 8 -1.36 -12.27 5.45
N ASP A 9 -2.68 -12.26 5.42
CA ASP A 9 -3.47 -13.34 5.99
C ASP A 9 -3.20 -14.60 5.13
N PRO A 10 -2.59 -15.67 5.69
CA PRO A 10 -2.24 -16.88 4.94
C PRO A 10 -3.47 -17.69 4.53
N GLU A 11 -4.62 -17.50 5.17
CA GLU A 11 -5.87 -18.18 4.82
C GLU A 11 -6.56 -17.50 3.64
N THR A 12 -6.55 -16.17 3.63
CA THR A 12 -7.30 -15.39 2.64
C THR A 12 -6.44 -14.75 1.56
N GLY A 13 -5.10 -14.80 1.67
CA GLY A 13 -4.14 -14.13 0.80
C GLY A 13 -4.37 -12.62 0.70
N SER A 14 -5.00 -12.04 1.71
CA SER A 14 -5.43 -10.65 1.78
C SER A 14 -4.53 -9.84 2.70
N ILE A 15 -4.36 -8.56 2.40
CA ILE A 15 -3.72 -7.63 3.32
C ILE A 15 -4.78 -7.19 4.36
N PRO A 16 -4.53 -7.32 5.68
CA PRO A 16 -5.56 -7.15 6.69
C PRO A 16 -6.17 -5.74 6.71
N ARG A 17 -7.51 -5.71 6.67
CA ARG A 17 -8.38 -4.52 6.61
C ARG A 17 -8.29 -3.63 7.86
N HIS A 18 -7.94 -4.22 8.99
CA HIS A 18 -7.77 -3.57 10.29
C HIS A 18 -6.66 -4.26 11.09
N ALA A 19 -5.78 -3.47 11.71
CA ALA A 19 -4.90 -3.96 12.75
C ALA A 19 -5.73 -4.40 13.95
N ASN A 20 -6.08 -5.69 14.04
CA ASN A 20 -6.57 -6.27 15.28
C ASN A 20 -5.37 -6.80 16.09
N LYS A 21 -5.54 -7.06 17.39
CA LYS A 21 -4.48 -7.31 18.40
C LYS A 21 -3.37 -8.33 18.02
N THR A 22 -3.54 -9.11 16.97
CA THR A 22 -2.58 -10.10 16.44
C THR A 22 -1.97 -9.77 15.06
N HIS A 23 -2.48 -8.77 14.32
CA HIS A 23 -2.03 -8.44 12.97
C HIS A 23 -1.61 -6.98 12.89
N THR A 24 -0.41 -6.69 13.38
CA THR A 24 0.17 -5.34 13.33
C THR A 24 0.58 -5.03 11.90
N TRP A 25 0.15 -3.87 11.39
CA TRP A 25 0.79 -3.26 10.23
C TRP A 25 2.27 -3.10 10.56
N CYS A 26 3.13 -3.99 10.07
CA CYS A 26 4.57 -3.90 10.27
C CYS A 26 5.11 -2.77 9.38
N PRO A 27 5.32 -1.56 9.92
CA PRO A 27 5.86 -0.49 9.11
C PRO A 27 7.26 -0.93 8.69
N ASN A 28 7.65 -0.60 7.47
CA ASN A 28 8.93 -1.00 6.89
C ASN A 28 9.08 -2.48 6.47
N ASN A 29 7.99 -3.24 6.36
CA ASN A 29 8.03 -4.58 5.76
C ASN A 29 7.35 -4.56 4.37
N PRO A 30 8.13 -4.60 3.26
CA PRO A 30 7.57 -4.60 1.93
C PRO A 30 6.77 -5.86 1.59
N PHE A 31 5.67 -5.69 0.87
CA PHE A 31 4.81 -6.77 0.38
C PHE A 31 4.40 -6.51 -1.08
N TRP A 32 4.27 -7.57 -1.89
CA TRP A 32 3.83 -7.39 -3.28
C TRP A 32 2.31 -7.33 -3.35
N ALA A 33 1.72 -6.35 -4.02
CA ALA A 33 0.27 -6.31 -4.24
C ALA A 33 -0.10 -5.63 -5.56
N MET A 34 -1.23 -6.05 -6.12
CA MET A 34 -1.90 -5.41 -7.24
C MET A 34 -3.05 -4.56 -6.70
N LEU A 35 -2.89 -3.24 -6.72
CA LEU A 35 -3.86 -2.32 -6.12
C LEU A 35 -4.50 -1.46 -7.20
N LYS A 36 -5.80 -1.24 -7.07
CA LYS A 36 -6.57 -0.40 -7.98
C LYS A 36 -6.71 1.01 -7.41
N PHE A 37 -6.39 2.03 -8.19
CA PHE A 37 -6.82 3.39 -7.87
C PHE A 37 -8.34 3.48 -7.96
N VAL A 38 -9.00 3.90 -6.88
CA VAL A 38 -10.47 3.93 -6.81
C VAL A 38 -11.05 5.31 -6.50
N ASP A 39 -10.31 6.17 -5.81
CA ASP A 39 -10.82 7.48 -5.40
C ASP A 39 -9.70 8.43 -4.94
N TYR A 40 -10.00 9.71 -4.78
CA TYR A 40 -9.13 10.67 -4.09
C TYR A 40 -9.96 11.52 -3.11
N GLN A 41 -9.38 11.79 -1.94
CA GLN A 41 -10.02 12.58 -0.90
C GLN A 41 -9.23 13.87 -0.65
N PRO A 42 -9.77 15.04 -1.01
CA PRO A 42 -9.18 16.31 -0.60
C PRO A 42 -9.35 16.53 0.91
N THR A 43 -8.36 17.12 1.54
CA THR A 43 -8.38 17.58 2.93
C THR A 43 -8.02 19.06 2.96
N SER A 44 -8.17 19.71 4.11
CA SER A 44 -7.85 21.15 4.26
C SER A 44 -6.39 21.51 3.97
N LYS A 45 -5.46 20.54 3.98
CA LYS A 45 -4.02 20.78 3.79
C LYS A 45 -3.35 19.89 2.72
N SER A 46 -4.03 18.86 2.22
CA SER A 46 -3.45 17.92 1.25
C SER A 46 -4.52 17.10 0.53
N VAL A 47 -4.14 16.31 -0.46
CA VAL A 47 -4.98 15.28 -1.08
C VAL A 47 -4.49 13.91 -0.65
N ARG A 48 -5.39 12.93 -0.51
CA ARG A 48 -5.05 11.52 -0.32
C ARG A 48 -5.60 10.73 -1.51
N PHE A 49 -4.81 9.82 -2.05
CA PHE A 49 -5.23 8.90 -3.10
C PHE A 49 -5.61 7.56 -2.46
N ILE A 50 -6.71 6.96 -2.89
CA ILE A 50 -7.24 5.73 -2.33
C ILE A 50 -6.98 4.60 -3.31
N PHE A 51 -6.23 3.62 -2.83
CA PHE A 51 -5.94 2.37 -3.53
C PHE A 51 -6.68 1.22 -2.85
N GLU A 52 -7.30 0.35 -3.63
CA GLU A 52 -8.05 -0.80 -3.14
C GLU A 52 -7.40 -2.10 -3.63
N ASP A 53 -7.20 -3.04 -2.71
CA ASP A 53 -6.93 -4.43 -3.09
C ASP A 53 -8.25 -5.09 -3.50
N SER A 54 -8.32 -5.49 -4.77
CA SER A 54 -9.52 -6.09 -5.36
C SER A 54 -9.98 -7.38 -4.68
N ARG A 55 -9.05 -8.13 -4.06
CA ARG A 55 -9.32 -9.41 -3.39
C ARG A 55 -9.90 -9.19 -1.99
N SER A 56 -9.23 -8.37 -1.19
CA SER A 56 -9.59 -8.13 0.21
C SER A 56 -10.59 -7.00 0.43
N LYS A 57 -10.80 -6.16 -0.59
CA LYS A 57 -11.53 -4.88 -0.49
C LYS A 57 -10.96 -3.96 0.58
N ALA A 58 -9.68 -4.13 0.92
CA ALA A 58 -8.96 -3.26 1.81
C ALA A 58 -8.52 -2.01 1.05
N ARG A 59 -8.60 -0.86 1.72
CA ARG A 59 -8.31 0.46 1.14
C ARG A 59 -7.14 1.10 1.84
N TYR A 60 -6.29 1.73 1.04
CA TYR A 60 -5.03 2.31 1.48
C TYR A 60 -4.92 3.74 1.02
N ASN A 61 -4.43 4.58 1.92
CA ASN A 61 -4.10 5.95 1.60
C ASN A 61 -2.68 6.01 1.03
N VAL A 62 -2.55 6.70 -0.09
CA VAL A 62 -1.29 7.06 -0.73
C VAL A 62 -1.20 8.58 -0.71
N ALA A 63 -0.08 9.12 -0.24
CA ALA A 63 0.09 10.58 -0.20
C ALA A 63 0.54 11.12 -1.57
N PRO A 64 0.41 12.43 -1.82
CA PRO A 64 0.70 13.01 -3.13
C PRO A 64 2.12 12.75 -3.62
N GLN A 65 3.12 12.80 -2.73
CA GLN A 65 4.51 12.52 -3.08
C GLN A 65 4.73 11.06 -3.52
N ASP A 66 4.04 10.11 -2.88
CA ASP A 66 4.13 8.70 -3.26
C ASP A 66 3.35 8.45 -4.56
N MET A 67 2.24 9.16 -4.76
CA MET A 67 1.47 9.10 -6.02
C MET A 67 2.28 9.65 -7.20
N ALA A 68 2.99 10.76 -7.04
CA ALA A 68 3.92 11.26 -8.06
C ALA A 68 4.95 10.18 -8.42
N THR A 69 5.49 9.52 -7.40
CA THR A 69 6.43 8.41 -7.57
C THR A 69 5.81 7.23 -8.36
N ILE A 70 4.55 6.87 -8.09
CA ILE A 70 3.82 5.84 -8.86
C ILE A 70 3.70 6.26 -10.34
N LEU A 71 3.29 7.50 -10.59
CA LEU A 71 3.10 8.03 -11.95
C LEU A 71 4.41 8.09 -12.75
N GLU A 72 5.53 8.39 -12.09
CA GLU A 72 6.84 8.53 -12.73
C GLU A 72 7.53 7.18 -13.01
N HIS A 73 7.32 6.19 -12.15
CA HIS A 73 8.15 4.99 -12.13
C HIS A 73 7.41 3.67 -12.33
N LEU A 74 6.09 3.63 -12.16
CA LEU A 74 5.33 2.38 -12.20
C LEU A 74 4.38 2.34 -13.39
N LYS A 75 4.17 1.13 -13.91
CA LYS A 75 3.18 0.89 -14.96
C LYS A 75 1.80 0.87 -14.34
N ILE A 76 0.86 1.58 -14.98
CA ILE A 76 -0.54 1.64 -14.57
C ILE A 76 -1.36 1.01 -15.69
N GLU A 77 -2.07 -0.07 -15.40
CA GLU A 77 -2.90 -0.79 -16.36
C GLU A 77 -4.36 -0.71 -15.93
N GLN A 78 -5.18 0.05 -16.66
CA GLN A 78 -6.61 0.22 -16.33
C GLN A 78 -6.87 0.65 -14.87
N GLY A 79 -5.97 1.47 -14.33
CA GLY A 79 -6.01 1.95 -12.94
C GLY A 79 -5.43 0.97 -11.91
N TYR A 80 -4.93 -0.20 -12.33
CA TYR A 80 -4.21 -1.13 -11.46
C TYR A 80 -2.70 -0.85 -11.46
N VAL A 81 -2.08 -1.01 -10.30
CA VAL A 81 -0.66 -0.84 -10.06
C VAL A 81 -0.14 -2.06 -9.30
N GLY A 82 0.72 -2.83 -9.96
CA GLY A 82 1.42 -3.98 -9.37
C GLY A 82 2.80 -3.55 -8.90
N ALA A 83 3.04 -3.58 -7.59
CA ALA A 83 4.33 -3.17 -7.02
C ALA A 83 4.59 -3.86 -5.67
N TYR A 84 5.83 -3.73 -5.19
CA TYR A 84 6.08 -3.87 -3.77
C TYR A 84 5.64 -2.60 -3.06
N TRP A 85 4.82 -2.76 -2.04
CA TRP A 85 4.27 -1.71 -1.21
C TRP A 85 4.79 -1.85 0.20
N GLU A 86 4.88 -0.74 0.91
CA GLU A 86 5.30 -0.72 2.29
C GLU A 86 4.33 0.12 3.10
N ALA A 87 3.90 -0.44 4.23
CA ALA A 87 3.15 0.25 5.26
C ALA A 87 3.98 1.37 5.88
N ILE A 88 3.42 2.57 5.96
CA ILE A 88 4.07 3.72 6.57
C ILE A 88 3.15 4.42 7.57
N ASN A 89 3.74 4.91 8.66
CA ASN A 89 3.08 5.76 9.63
C ASN A 89 3.66 7.17 9.53
N ARG A 90 2.83 8.16 9.20
CA ARG A 90 3.22 9.57 9.11
C ARG A 90 2.58 10.40 10.23
N GLY A 91 2.95 10.09 11.48
CA GLY A 91 2.57 10.90 12.64
C GLY A 91 1.05 11.01 12.86
N GLY A 92 0.31 9.91 12.68
CA GLY A 92 -1.13 9.84 12.96
C GLY A 92 -2.02 9.40 11.79
N ALA A 93 -1.44 9.24 10.60
CA ALA A 93 -2.11 8.62 9.45
C ALA A 93 -1.29 7.45 8.93
N PHE A 94 -1.93 6.27 8.87
CA PHE A 94 -1.39 5.10 8.19
C PHE A 94 -1.70 5.17 6.70
N GLY A 95 -0.74 4.73 5.90
CA GLY A 95 -0.85 4.63 4.46
C GLY A 95 0.15 3.64 3.89
N ILE A 96 0.28 3.64 2.57
CA ILE A 96 1.28 2.85 1.85
C ILE A 96 2.09 3.72 0.91
N ARG A 97 3.32 3.27 0.61
CA ARG A 97 4.15 3.81 -0.46
C ARG A 97 4.70 2.69 -1.35
N PRO A 98 4.99 2.95 -2.63
CA PRO A 98 5.71 2.00 -3.45
C PRO A 98 7.18 1.90 -3.01
N VAL A 99 7.75 0.69 -3.08
CA VAL A 99 9.16 0.43 -2.78
C VAL A 99 9.93 0.33 -4.09
N ILE A 100 10.72 1.37 -4.39
CA ILE A 100 11.38 1.56 -5.70
C ILE A 100 12.86 1.20 -5.66
N GLU A 101 13.44 0.92 -4.49
CA GLU A 101 14.83 0.48 -4.37
C GLU A 101 15.13 -0.89 -5.03
N LYS A 102 14.11 -1.56 -5.61
CA LYS A 102 14.23 -2.73 -6.49
C LYS A 102 13.92 -2.45 -7.97
N VAL A 103 13.82 -1.19 -8.37
CA VAL A 103 13.65 -0.75 -9.77
C VAL A 103 14.86 0.11 -10.14
N LYS A 104 16.07 -0.42 -9.93
CA LYS A 104 17.25 0.11 -10.63
C LYS A 104 17.22 -0.49 -12.03
N LYS A 105 17.03 0.39 -13.02
CA LYS A 105 17.37 0.14 -14.44
C LYS A 105 18.82 -0.27 -14.57
#